data_AF-A0A2D9Y970-F1
#
_entry.id   AF-A0A2D9Y970-F1
#
_cell.length_a   1.000
_cell.length_b   1.000
_cell.length_c   1.000
_cell.angle_alpha   90.00
_cell.angle_beta   90.00
_cell.angle_gamma   90.00
#
_symmetry.space_group_name_H-M   'P 1'
#
loop_
_entity.id
_entity.type
_entity.pdbx_description
1 polymer ?
#
loop_
_entity_poly.entity_id
_entity_poly.type
_entity_poly.pdbx_seq_one_letter_code
_entity_poly.pdbx_strand_id
1 'polypeptide(L)' 'MDFEDLEPKKGLPKPKDLTSWNIEDLEQYIANMKLEIARVETMIDDKKRVSEDASRLFKK' A
#
# COMPACT_ATOMS: atom_id res chain seq x y z
N MET A 1 15.36 17.47 -18.49
CA MET A 1 13.96 17.25 -18.07
C MET A 1 13.36 16.35 -19.13
N ASP A 2 13.11 15.09 -18.77
CA ASP A 2 12.39 14.16 -19.65
C ASP A 2 10.93 14.57 -19.73
N PHE A 3 10.35 14.56 -20.94
CA PHE A 3 8.96 14.93 -21.18
C PHE A 3 7.95 14.00 -20.49
N GLU A 4 8.39 12.78 -20.13
CA GLU A 4 7.63 11.80 -19.35
C GLU A 4 7.23 12.31 -17.94
N ASP A 5 7.99 13.24 -17.36
CA ASP A 5 7.70 13.83 -16.04
C ASP A 5 6.63 14.96 -16.10
N LEU A 6 6.24 15.35 -17.32
CA LEU A 6 5.21 16.36 -17.58
C LEU A 6 3.86 15.75 -17.98
N GLU A 7 3.78 14.43 -18.11
CA GLU A 7 2.50 13.76 -18.34
C GLU A 7 1.61 13.89 -17.08
N PRO A 8 0.30 14.17 -17.25
CA PRO A 8 -0.62 14.21 -16.13
C PRO A 8 -0.55 12.89 -15.37
N LYS A 9 -0.09 12.96 -14.11
CA LYS A 9 0.03 11.80 -13.21
C LYS A 9 -1.28 11.01 -13.28
N LYS A 10 -1.20 9.77 -13.78
CA LYS A 10 -2.34 8.84 -13.82
C LYS A 10 -2.97 8.89 -12.44
N GLY A 11 -4.20 9.41 -12.36
CA GLY A 11 -4.90 9.59 -11.10
C GLY A 11 -5.00 8.26 -10.35
N LEU A 12 -5.28 8.34 -9.04
CA LEU A 12 -5.48 7.14 -8.24
C LEU A 12 -6.52 6.24 -8.93
N PRO A 13 -6.29 4.92 -9.01
CA PRO A 13 -7.24 4.00 -9.61
C PRO A 13 -8.58 4.14 -8.89
N LYS A 14 -9.66 4.24 -9.67
CA LYS A 14 -11.01 4.32 -9.11
C LYS A 14 -11.29 3.07 -8.27
N PRO A 15 -12.07 3.19 -7.18
CA PRO A 15 -12.56 2.03 -6.45
C PRO A 15 -13.30 1.07 -7.38
N LYS A 16 -13.25 -0.23 -7.07
CA LYS A 16 -14.03 -1.22 -7.80
C LYS A 16 -15.52 -0.92 -7.64
N ASP A 17 -16.29 -1.13 -8.71
CA ASP A 17 -17.73 -1.20 -8.60
C ASP A 17 -18.13 -2.55 -7.99
N LEU A 18 -18.89 -2.49 -6.91
CA LEU A 18 -19.28 -3.63 -6.09
C LEU A 18 -20.79 -3.91 -6.17
N THR A 19 -21.58 -3.13 -6.93
CA THR A 19 -23.04 -3.25 -6.91
C THR A 19 -23.57 -4.56 -7.47
N SER A 20 -22.80 -5.25 -8.32
CA SER A 20 -23.16 -6.53 -8.92
C SER A 20 -22.68 -7.75 -8.13
N TRP A 21 -21.96 -7.55 -7.03
CA TRP A 21 -21.31 -8.62 -6.27
C TRP A 21 -22.30 -9.23 -5.28
N ASN A 22 -22.20 -10.54 -5.04
CA ASN A 22 -22.96 -11.19 -3.98
C ASN A 22 -22.25 -11.02 -2.62
N ILE A 23 -22.90 -11.45 -1.53
CA ILE A 23 -22.35 -11.30 -0.17
C ILE A 23 -21.02 -12.06 0.00
N GLU A 24 -20.93 -13.28 -0.53
CA GLU A 24 -19.72 -14.11 -0.43
C GLU A 24 -18.52 -13.46 -1.15
N ASP A 25 -18.75 -12.88 -2.33
CA ASP A 25 -17.73 -12.14 -3.09
C ASP A 25 -17.21 -10.93 -2.30
N LEU A 26 -18.12 -10.21 -1.63
CA LEU A 26 -17.77 -9.04 -0.81
C LEU A 26 -16.98 -9.45 0.45
N GLU A 27 -17.39 -10.53 1.12
CA GLU A 27 -16.67 -11.07 2.28
C GLU A 27 -15.26 -11.54 1.89
N GLN A 28 -15.13 -12.25 0.76
CA GLN A 28 -13.84 -12.67 0.24
C GLN A 28 -12.97 -11.48 -0.16
N TYR A 29 -13.55 -10.43 -0.73
CA TYR A 29 -12.83 -9.20 -1.05
C TYR A 29 -12.27 -8.53 0.20
N ILE A 30 -13.09 -8.41 1.25
CA ILE A 30 -12.67 -7.87 2.55
C ILE A 30 -11.53 -8.71 3.13
N ALA A 31 -11.62 -10.04 3.09
CA ALA A 31 -10.58 -10.92 3.59
C ALA A 31 -9.24 -10.67 2.86
N ASN A 32 -9.28 -10.54 1.54
CA ASN A 32 -8.10 -10.26 0.73
C ASN A 32 -7.50 -8.88 1.04
N MET A 33 -8.33 -7.85 1.19
CA MET A 33 -7.86 -6.51 1.55
C MET A 33 -7.21 -6.48 2.94
N LYS A 34 -7.76 -7.19 3.92
CA LYS A 34 -7.18 -7.31 5.26
C LYS A 34 -5.83 -8.02 5.25
N LEU A 35 -5.69 -9.07 4.45
CA LEU A 35 -4.41 -9.76 4.28
C LEU A 35 -3.35 -8.83 3.70
N GLU A 36 -3.72 -8.04 2.69
CA GLU A 36 -2.80 -7.07 2.08
C GLU A 36 -2.41 -5.95 3.06
N ILE A 37 -3.36 -5.45 3.86
CA ILE A 37 -3.07 -4.48 4.93
C ILE A 37 -2.03 -5.06 5.89
N ALA A 38 -2.23 -6.28 6.39
CA ALA A 38 -1.27 -6.92 7.30
C ALA A 38 0.13 -7.09 6.68
N ARG A 39 0.19 -7.42 5.38
CA ARG A 39 1.46 -7.52 4.64
C ARG A 39 2.19 -6.17 4.57
N VAL A 40 1.44 -5.10 4.30
CA VAL A 40 2.00 -3.74 4.21
C VAL A 40 2.43 -3.24 5.59
N GLU A 41 1.64 -3.49 6.64
CA GLU A 41 2.01 -3.15 8.02
C GLU A 41 3.33 -3.82 8.44
N THR A 42 3.47 -5.12 8.16
CA THR A 42 4.72 -5.85 8.40
C THR A 42 5.91 -5.20 7.69
N MET A 43 5.76 -4.86 6.41
CA MET A 43 6.81 -4.21 5.62
C MET A 43 7.16 -2.80 6.15
N ILE A 44 6.17 -2.05 6.64
CA ILE A 44 6.38 -0.74 7.26
C ILE A 44 7.20 -0.89 8.54
N ASP A 45 6.87 -1.86 9.37
CA ASP A 45 7.57 -2.10 10.63
C ASP A 45 9.03 -2.54 10.40
N ASP A 46 9.27 -3.39 9.42
CA ASP A 46 10.64 -3.75 9.00
C ASP A 46 11.44 -2.52 8.55
N LYS A 47 10.82 -1.64 7.75
CA LYS A 47 11.48 -0.40 7.29
C LYS A 47 11.75 0.57 8.44
N LYS A 48 10.84 0.69 9.40
CA LYS A 48 11.02 1.54 10.58
C LYS A 48 12.19 1.05 11.44
N ARG A 49 12.28 -0.27 11.69
CA ARG A 49 13.40 -0.87 12.44
C ARG A 49 14.75 -0.52 11.81
N VAL A 50 14.87 -0.72 10.50
CA VAL A 50 16.11 -0.37 9.76
C VAL A 50 16.43 1.13 9.88
N SER A 51 15.42 2.00 9.77
CA SER A 51 15.61 3.45 9.91
C SER A 51 16.04 3.87 11.32
N GLU A 52 15.48 3.24 12.35
CA GLU A 52 15.85 3.47 13.75
C GLU A 52 17.27 2.99 14.06
N ASP A 53 17.65 1.82 13.57
CA ASP A 53 19.01 1.28 13.76
C ASP A 53 20.06 2.12 13.03
N ALA A 54 19.76 2.57 11.80
CA ALA A 54 20.59 3.56 11.10
C ALA A 54 20.71 4.86 11.91
N SER A 55 19.58 5.38 12.42
CA SER A 55 19.56 6.60 13.22
C SER A 55 20.39 6.48 14.50
N ARG A 56 20.47 5.29 15.11
CA ARG A 56 21.34 5.02 16.27
C ARG A 56 22.82 4.95 15.88
N LEU A 57 23.13 4.39 14.71
CA LEU A 57 24.50 4.29 14.21
C LEU A 57 25.12 5.65 13.90
N PHE A 58 24.34 6.58 13.32
CA PHE A 58 24.81 7.92 12.93
C PHE A 58 24.66 9.01 14.02
N LYS A 59 24.09 8.68 15.18
CA LYS A 59 24.01 9.57 16.36
C LYS A 59 25.11 9.33 17.40
N LYS A 60 26.01 8.37 17.15
CA LYS A 60 27.31 8.25 17.83
C LYS A 60 28.37 8.96 17.00
#